data_AF-A0A366D5F7-F1
#
_entry.id   AF-A0A366D5F7-F1
#
_cell.length_a   1.000
_cell.length_b   1.000
_cell.length_c   1.000
_cell.angle_alpha   90.00
_cell.angle_beta   90.00
_cell.angle_gamma   90.00
#
_symmetry.space_group_name_H-M   'P 1'
#
loop_
_entity.id
_entity.type
_entity.pdbx_description
1 polymer ?
#
loop_
_entity_poly.entity_id
_entity_poly.type
_entity_poly.pdbx_seq_one_letter_code
_entity_poly.pdbx_strand_id
1 'polypeptide(L)'
;MDWRSTASQQAQHDLDTLLRDAVNAAARTFESADTFDPFMLVIDLNGNTTIRSLPPGGPARTEQQFLTDVQLPADRQQLRARAAVFDVTATAPITGDAIKAILEHRDGVVIDVLVPYTLTPERLDIRLNAANAAVGTPRLWA
;
A
#
# COMPACT_ATOMS: atom_id res chain seq x y z
N MET A 1 2.72 -3.77 19.09
CA MET A 1 2.31 -5.10 18.60
C MET A 1 3.26 -5.42 17.47
N ASP A 2 4.12 -6.42 17.62
CA ASP A 2 5.12 -6.74 16.59
C ASP A 2 4.60 -7.87 15.71
N TRP A 3 3.86 -7.52 14.65
CA TRP A 3 3.30 -8.50 13.70
C TRP A 3 4.38 -9.42 13.11
N ARG A 4 5.65 -8.99 13.11
CA ARG A 4 6.78 -9.79 12.67
C ARG A 4 7.06 -10.98 13.59
N SER A 5 6.74 -10.89 14.88
CA SER A 5 6.95 -12.00 15.81
C SER A 5 6.02 -13.20 15.55
N THR A 6 4.88 -12.97 14.87
CA THR A 6 3.87 -13.99 14.58
C THR A 6 3.78 -14.38 13.10
N ALA A 7 4.36 -13.58 12.21
CA ALA A 7 4.32 -13.82 10.77
C ALA A 7 5.36 -14.86 10.33
N SER A 8 5.01 -15.68 9.35
CA SER A 8 5.97 -16.57 8.67
C SER A 8 7.08 -15.74 8.01
N GLN A 9 8.26 -16.34 7.77
CA GLN A 9 9.35 -15.65 7.07
C GLN A 9 8.93 -15.19 5.68
N GLN A 10 8.08 -15.97 4.99
CA GLN A 10 7.53 -15.60 3.69
C GLN A 10 6.60 -14.39 3.81
N ALA A 11 5.70 -14.37 4.79
CA ALA A 11 4.82 -13.23 5.02
C ALA A 11 5.61 -11.96 5.33
N GLN A 12 6.64 -12.05 6.17
CA GLN A 12 7.53 -10.91 6.46
C GLN A 12 8.20 -10.39 5.19
N HIS A 13 8.80 -11.28 4.39
CA HIS A 13 9.48 -10.91 3.15
C HIS A 13 8.54 -10.30 2.11
N ASP A 14 7.36 -10.88 1.91
CA ASP A 14 6.37 -10.41 0.93
C ASP A 14 5.84 -9.02 1.35
N LEU A 15 5.52 -8.82 2.62
CA LEU A 15 5.04 -7.53 3.14
C LEU A 15 6.12 -6.43 3.11
N ASP A 16 7.37 -6.76 3.44
CA ASP A 16 8.49 -5.82 3.35
C ASP A 16 8.78 -5.43 1.89
N THR A 17 8.68 -6.39 0.97
CA THR A 17 8.83 -6.14 -0.47
C THR A 17 7.72 -5.24 -0.98
N LEU A 18 6.46 -5.54 -0.65
CA LEU A 18 5.33 -4.71 -1.03
C LEU A 18 5.45 -3.28 -0.51
N LEU A 19 5.84 -3.08 0.76
CA LEU A 19 5.99 -1.74 1.32
C LEU A 19 7.08 -0.94 0.60
N ARG A 20 8.25 -1.54 0.38
CA ARG A 20 9.36 -0.90 -0.34
C ARG A 20 8.93 -0.53 -1.76
N ASP A 21 8.32 -1.45 -2.47
CA ASP A 21 7.96 -1.26 -3.88
C ASP A 21 6.79 -0.26 -4.02
N ALA A 22 5.88 -0.22 -3.05
CA ALA A 22 4.81 0.78 -2.96
C ALA A 22 5.36 2.20 -2.85
N VAL A 23 6.30 2.40 -1.91
CA VAL A 23 6.92 3.71 -1.70
C VAL A 23 7.74 4.13 -2.92
N ASN A 24 8.48 3.22 -3.53
CA ASN A 24 9.24 3.51 -4.76
C ASN A 24 8.32 3.84 -5.94
N ALA A 25 7.19 3.13 -6.09
CA ALA A 25 6.22 3.41 -7.15
C ALA A 25 5.56 4.78 -6.97
N ALA A 26 5.16 5.14 -5.74
CA ALA A 26 4.64 6.47 -5.42
C ALA A 26 5.68 7.58 -5.67
N ALA A 27 6.93 7.36 -5.23
CA ALA A 27 8.03 8.31 -5.43
C ALA A 27 8.26 8.67 -6.90
N ARG A 28 8.18 7.69 -7.80
CA ARG A 28 8.34 7.91 -9.26
C ARG A 28 7.24 8.79 -9.83
N THR A 29 6.01 8.68 -9.34
CA THR A 29 4.90 9.52 -9.82
C THR A 29 5.11 10.98 -9.40
N PHE A 30 5.61 11.20 -8.19
CA PHE A 30 5.93 12.53 -7.67
C PHE A 30 7.01 13.28 -8.46
N GLU A 31 7.80 12.60 -9.31
CA GLU A 31 8.76 13.26 -10.21
C GLU A 31 8.07 14.14 -11.28
N SER A 32 6.78 13.90 -11.54
CA SER A 32 6.03 14.55 -12.62
C SER A 32 4.68 15.14 -12.21
N ALA A 33 4.22 14.88 -10.98
CA ALA A 33 2.93 15.33 -10.47
C ALA A 33 3.00 15.57 -8.95
N ASP A 34 2.12 16.42 -8.43
CA ASP A 34 2.08 16.72 -6.99
C ASP A 34 1.32 15.67 -6.15
N THR A 35 0.76 14.66 -6.82
CA THR A 35 -0.04 13.57 -6.24
C THR A 35 0.06 12.32 -7.11
N PHE A 36 -0.47 11.19 -6.65
CA PHE A 36 -0.60 9.98 -7.45
C PHE A 36 -1.99 9.37 -7.33
N ASP A 37 -2.49 8.83 -8.44
CA ASP A 37 -3.71 8.02 -8.43
C ASP A 37 -3.49 6.72 -7.63
N PRO A 38 -4.48 6.26 -6.84
CA PRO A 38 -4.37 5.02 -6.11
C PRO A 38 -4.02 3.82 -6.99
N PHE A 39 -3.19 2.93 -6.46
CA PHE A 39 -2.76 1.71 -7.14
C PHE A 39 -2.65 0.54 -6.15
N MET A 40 -2.56 -0.68 -6.67
CA MET A 40 -2.39 -1.89 -5.89
C MET A 40 -1.19 -2.68 -6.40
N LEU A 41 -0.27 -3.00 -5.51
CA LEU A 41 0.75 -4.02 -5.74
C LEU A 41 0.21 -5.37 -5.30
N VAL A 42 0.50 -6.42 -6.07
CA VAL A 42 0.12 -7.80 -5.75
C VAL A 42 1.31 -8.72 -5.91
N ILE A 43 1.42 -9.72 -5.03
CA ILE A 43 2.36 -10.82 -5.15
C ILE A 43 1.57 -12.09 -5.46
N ASP A 44 1.81 -12.71 -6.60
CA ASP A 44 1.17 -13.96 -7.00
C ASP A 44 1.73 -15.18 -6.24
N LEU A 45 1.13 -16.36 -6.42
CA LEU A 45 1.61 -17.61 -5.80
C LEU A 45 3.07 -17.95 -6.12
N ASN A 46 3.58 -17.52 -7.26
CA ASN A 46 4.96 -17.75 -7.70
C ASN A 46 5.94 -16.70 -7.15
N GLY A 47 5.43 -15.63 -6.54
CA GLY A 47 6.22 -14.52 -6.02
C GLY A 47 6.45 -13.38 -7.00
N ASN A 48 5.76 -13.38 -8.14
CA ASN A 48 5.84 -12.26 -9.07
C ASN A 48 5.07 -11.07 -8.53
N THR A 49 5.69 -9.89 -8.59
CA THR A 49 5.06 -8.63 -8.17
C THR A 49 4.50 -7.90 -9.39
N THR A 50 3.25 -7.45 -9.31
CA THR A 50 2.60 -6.66 -10.37
C THR A 50 1.90 -5.43 -9.79
N ILE A 51 1.92 -4.32 -10.53
CA ILE A 51 1.11 -3.13 -10.23
C ILE A 51 -0.20 -3.22 -10.99
N ARG A 52 -1.30 -2.88 -10.32
CA ARG A 52 -2.64 -2.73 -10.87
C ARG A 52 -3.16 -1.34 -10.51
N SER A 53 -3.77 -0.66 -11.46
CA SER A 53 -4.39 0.64 -11.27
C SER A 53 -5.67 0.74 -12.08
N LEU A 54 -6.52 1.69 -11.72
CA LEU A 54 -7.69 2.03 -12.51
C LEU A 54 -7.30 3.12 -13.54
N PRO A 55 -8.07 3.28 -14.62
CA PRO A 55 -7.82 4.35 -15.58
C PRO A 55 -7.77 5.73 -14.90
N PRO A 56 -6.77 6.57 -15.23
CA PRO A 56 -6.64 7.91 -14.66
C PRO A 56 -7.81 8.81 -15.10
N GLY A 57 -8.11 9.84 -14.30
CA GLY A 57 -9.16 10.81 -14.61
C GLY A 57 -10.59 10.29 -14.45
N GLY A 58 -10.78 9.15 -13.76
CA GLY A 58 -12.11 8.68 -13.35
C GLY A 58 -12.74 9.55 -12.24
N PRO A 59 -14.01 9.29 -11.86
CA PRO A 59 -14.63 9.97 -10.74
C PRO A 59 -13.84 9.73 -9.45
N ALA A 60 -13.92 10.68 -8.51
CA ALA A 60 -13.36 10.51 -7.18
C ALA A 60 -13.91 9.22 -6.54
N ARG A 61 -13.01 8.35 -6.08
CA ARG A 61 -13.35 7.09 -5.42
C ARG A 61 -12.95 7.15 -3.96
N THR A 62 -13.81 6.62 -3.12
CA THR A 62 -13.42 6.25 -1.75
C THR A 62 -12.41 5.10 -1.78
N GLU A 63 -11.64 4.93 -0.71
CA GLU A 63 -10.71 3.79 -0.55
C GLU A 63 -11.42 2.45 -0.80
N GLN A 64 -12.63 2.28 -0.26
CA GLN A 64 -13.41 1.06 -0.40
C GLN A 64 -13.85 0.79 -1.85
N GLN A 65 -14.24 1.84 -2.59
CA GLN A 65 -14.59 1.72 -4.01
C GLN A 65 -13.36 1.33 -4.83
N PHE A 66 -12.22 1.99 -4.61
CA PHE A 66 -10.97 1.62 -5.28
C PHE A 66 -10.59 0.15 -5.02
N LEU A 67 -10.62 -0.28 -3.76
CA LEU A 67 -10.30 -1.66 -3.38
C LEU A 67 -11.22 -2.68 -4.06
N THR A 68 -12.51 -2.35 -4.20
CA THR A 68 -13.49 -3.20 -4.87
C THR A 68 -13.21 -3.28 -6.38
N ASP A 69 -12.94 -2.13 -7.01
CA ASP A 69 -12.79 -2.01 -8.46
C ASP A 69 -11.47 -2.60 -8.97
N VAL A 70 -10.38 -2.47 -8.20
CA VAL A 70 -9.03 -2.92 -8.61
C VAL A 70 -8.81 -4.43 -8.36
N GLN A 71 -9.63 -5.03 -7.50
CA GLN A 71 -9.53 -6.44 -7.13
C GLN A 71 -10.14 -7.33 -8.22
N LEU A 72 -9.48 -8.44 -8.52
CA LEU A 72 -9.98 -9.44 -9.45
C LEU A 72 -10.70 -10.58 -8.70
N PRO A 73 -11.74 -11.21 -9.29
CA PRO A 73 -12.48 -12.30 -8.64
C PRO A 73 -11.61 -13.47 -8.16
N ALA A 74 -10.49 -13.74 -8.84
CA ALA A 74 -9.60 -14.85 -8.51
C ALA A 74 -8.53 -14.52 -7.46
N ASP A 75 -8.42 -13.26 -7.01
CA ASP A 75 -7.30 -12.79 -6.19
C ASP A 75 -7.14 -13.58 -4.89
N ARG A 76 -8.25 -13.92 -4.22
CA ARG A 76 -8.22 -14.66 -2.95
C ARG A 76 -7.46 -15.99 -3.08
N GLN A 77 -7.55 -16.62 -4.25
CA GLN A 77 -6.94 -17.92 -4.55
C GLN A 77 -5.56 -17.80 -5.21
N GLN A 78 -5.28 -16.69 -5.89
CA GLN A 78 -4.10 -16.54 -6.75
C GLN A 78 -3.00 -15.62 -6.17
N LEU A 79 -3.28 -14.91 -5.08
CA LEU A 79 -2.31 -14.01 -4.46
C LEU A 79 -1.76 -14.59 -3.16
N ARG A 80 -0.49 -14.28 -2.88
CA ARG A 80 0.11 -14.41 -1.55
C ARG A 80 -0.08 -13.16 -0.73
N ALA A 81 0.07 -12.00 -1.35
CA ALA A 81 0.03 -10.72 -0.68
C ALA A 81 -0.47 -9.61 -1.60
N ARG A 82 -0.94 -8.51 -1.01
CA ARG A 82 -1.27 -7.28 -1.73
C ARG A 82 -1.01 -6.05 -0.88
N ALA A 83 -0.76 -4.93 -1.54
CA ALA A 83 -0.71 -3.60 -0.93
C ALA A 83 -1.53 -2.61 -1.76
N ALA A 84 -2.61 -2.07 -1.20
CA ALA A 84 -3.32 -0.94 -1.79
C ALA A 84 -2.71 0.37 -1.29
N VAL A 85 -2.40 1.27 -2.21
CA VAL A 85 -1.60 2.47 -1.95
C VAL A 85 -2.39 3.71 -2.30
N PHE A 86 -2.43 4.67 -1.38
CA PHE A 86 -3.18 5.91 -1.49
C PHE A 86 -2.31 7.09 -1.08
N ASP A 87 -2.51 8.22 -1.75
CA ASP A 87 -2.08 9.52 -1.28
C ASP A 87 -3.14 10.09 -0.34
N VAL A 88 -2.78 10.40 0.90
CA VAL A 88 -3.72 10.87 1.92
C VAL A 88 -3.13 11.99 2.76
N THR A 89 -3.98 12.91 3.21
CA THR A 89 -3.65 13.82 4.31
C THR A 89 -4.09 13.18 5.63
N ALA A 90 -3.12 12.67 6.39
CA ALA A 90 -3.37 12.03 7.67
C ALA A 90 -3.62 13.07 8.77
N THR A 91 -4.49 12.74 9.73
CA THR A 91 -4.79 13.57 10.91
C THR A 91 -4.27 12.95 12.21
N ALA A 92 -4.18 11.62 12.27
CA ALA A 92 -3.56 10.84 13.35
C ALA A 92 -3.12 9.47 12.81
N PRO A 93 -2.14 8.78 13.44
CA PRO A 93 -1.27 9.27 14.51
C PRO A 93 -0.16 10.21 14.03
N ILE A 94 0.00 10.35 12.71
CA ILE A 94 0.80 11.39 12.07
C ILE A 94 -0.14 12.44 11.48
N THR A 95 0.32 13.69 11.39
CA THR A 95 -0.43 14.79 10.77
C THR A 95 0.30 15.29 9.54
N GLY A 96 -0.43 15.49 8.44
CA GLY A 96 0.11 15.94 7.15
C GLY A 96 0.04 14.86 6.07
N ASP A 97 0.66 15.13 4.93
CA ASP A 97 0.60 14.24 3.77
C ASP A 97 1.41 12.95 3.98
N ALA A 98 0.82 11.85 3.54
CA ALA A 98 1.35 10.52 3.75
C ALA A 98 0.95 9.57 2.62
N ILE A 99 1.86 8.64 2.33
CA ILE A 99 1.54 7.45 1.55
C ILE A 99 0.90 6.45 2.52
N LYS A 100 -0.37 6.14 2.31
CA LYS A 100 -1.05 5.05 3.02
C LYS A 100 -0.91 3.77 2.21
N ALA A 101 -0.27 2.76 2.79
CA ALA A 101 -0.18 1.42 2.24
C ALA A 101 -0.97 0.46 3.13
N ILE A 102 -1.99 -0.17 2.58
CA ILE A 102 -2.76 -1.21 3.26
C ILE A 102 -2.30 -2.57 2.75
N LEU A 103 -1.55 -3.28 3.60
CA LEU A 103 -0.92 -4.54 3.27
C LEU A 103 -1.71 -5.71 3.86
N GLU A 104 -1.92 -6.74 3.05
CA GLU A 104 -2.53 -8.00 3.48
C GLU A 104 -1.70 -9.18 2.94
N HIS A 105 -1.51 -10.21 3.76
CA HIS A 105 -0.95 -11.50 3.37
C HIS A 105 -1.97 -12.61 3.60
N ARG A 106 -1.95 -13.64 2.75
CA ARG A 106 -2.83 -14.83 2.86
C ARG A 106 -2.67 -15.63 4.15
N ASP A 107 -1.59 -15.37 4.90
CA ASP A 107 -1.31 -15.96 6.22
C ASP A 107 -2.10 -15.25 7.34
N GLY A 108 -2.96 -14.29 7.00
CA GLY A 108 -3.81 -13.55 7.94
C GLY A 108 -3.17 -12.30 8.53
N VAL A 109 -2.00 -11.89 8.04
CA VAL A 109 -1.33 -10.66 8.47
C VAL A 109 -1.90 -9.46 7.72
N VAL A 110 -2.35 -8.44 8.46
CA VAL A 110 -2.91 -7.22 7.88
C VAL A 110 -2.36 -5.99 8.60
N ILE A 111 -1.81 -5.07 7.82
CA ILE A 111 -1.08 -3.91 8.35
C ILE A 111 -1.46 -2.67 7.54
N ASP A 112 -1.85 -1.62 8.24
CA ASP A 112 -1.98 -0.30 7.65
C ASP A 112 -0.72 0.49 7.99
N VAL A 113 0.00 0.93 6.95
CA VAL A 113 1.23 1.73 7.09
C VAL A 113 0.97 3.13 6.55
N LEU A 114 1.33 4.14 7.34
CA LEU A 114 1.37 5.52 6.93
C LEU A 114 2.84 5.97 6.85
N VAL A 115 3.30 6.33 5.67
CA VAL A 115 4.64 6.86 5.43
C VAL A 115 4.53 8.35 5.17
N PRO A 116 4.91 9.22 6.13
CA PRO A 116 4.86 10.66 5.93
C PRO A 116 5.75 11.07 4.76
N TYR A 117 5.29 12.03 3.98
CA TYR A 117 6.13 12.70 3.00
C TYR A 117 6.01 14.22 3.08
N THR A 118 6.90 14.92 2.41
CA THR A 118 6.79 16.35 2.16
C THR A 118 7.23 16.58 0.72
N LEU A 119 6.37 17.24 -0.04
CA LEU A 119 6.64 17.60 -1.42
C LEU A 119 6.75 19.12 -1.53
N THR A 120 7.86 19.56 -2.12
CA THR A 120 8.16 20.95 -2.46
C THR A 120 8.61 21.00 -3.92
N PRO A 121 8.56 22.16 -4.59
CA PRO A 121 9.02 22.27 -5.98
C PRO A 121 10.46 21.77 -6.21
N GLU A 122 11.33 21.84 -5.19
CA GLU A 122 12.72 21.43 -5.29
C GLU A 122 13.01 20.01 -4.76
N ARG A 123 12.12 19.43 -3.96
CA ARG A 123 12.42 18.20 -3.22
C ARG A 123 11.16 17.41 -2.82
N LEU A 124 11.25 16.10 -3.03
CA LEU A 124 10.45 15.08 -2.35
C LEU A 124 11.25 14.50 -1.16
N ASP A 125 10.68 14.54 0.03
CA ASP A 125 11.22 13.88 1.23
C ASP A 125 10.23 12.84 1.75
N ILE A 126 10.53 11.56 1.57
CA ILE A 126 9.73 10.43 2.08
C ILE A 126 10.40 9.88 3.34
N ARG A 127 9.69 9.91 4.46
CA ARG A 127 10.25 9.61 5.79
C ARG A 127 9.87 8.20 6.25
N LEU A 128 10.48 7.19 5.63
CA LEU A 128 10.29 5.76 5.98
C LEU A 128 10.61 5.45 7.45
N ASN A 129 11.60 6.13 8.03
CA ASN A 129 11.97 6.00 9.45
C ASN A 129 10.92 6.55 10.42
N ALA A 130 10.03 7.43 9.93
CA ALA A 130 8.90 7.97 10.67
C ALA A 130 7.58 7.27 10.30
N ALA A 131 7.63 6.16 9.56
CA ALA A 131 6.45 5.41 9.20
C ALA A 131 5.74 4.88 10.45
N ASN A 132 4.42 5.05 10.46
CA ASN A 132 3.56 4.45 11.47
C ASN A 132 2.91 3.18 10.90
N ALA A 133 2.97 2.08 11.65
CA ALA A 133 2.30 0.84 11.29
C ALA A 133 1.27 0.48 12.36
N ALA A 134 0.06 0.14 11.93
CA ALA A 134 -1.03 -0.31 12.77
C ALA A 134 -1.58 -1.65 12.26
N VAL A 135 -2.21 -2.42 13.15
CA VAL A 135 -2.97 -3.61 12.73
C VAL A 135 -4.17 -3.13 11.92
N GLY A 136 -4.31 -3.67 10.71
CA GLY A 136 -5.46 -3.37 9.84
C GLY A 136 -6.56 -4.42 9.93
N THR A 137 -7.61 -4.23 9.15
CA THR A 137 -8.74 -5.16 9.04
C THR A 137 -8.63 -5.97 7.76
N PRO A 138 -8.72 -7.32 7.79
CA PRO A 138 -8.74 -8.15 6.59
C PRO A 138 -9.85 -7.73 5.63
N ARG A 139 -9.54 -7.68 4.33
CA ARG A 139 -10.54 -7.38 3.30
C ARG A 139 -10.58 -8.42 2.18
N LEU A 140 -9.44 -8.97 1.75
CA LEU A 140 -9.42 -10.03 0.73
C LEU A 140 -9.61 -11.42 1.35
N TRP A 141 -8.91 -11.67 2.46
CA TRP A 141 -8.88 -12.97 3.15
C TRP A 141 -9.75 -13.02 4.41
N ALA A 142 -10.72 -12.10 4.53
CA ALA A 142 -11.74 -12.12 5.58
C ALA A 142 -12.60 -13.39 5.56
#